data_AF-A0A972KUF8-F1
#
_entry.id   AF-A0A972KUF8-F1
#
_cell.length_a   1.000
_cell.length_b   1.000
_cell.length_c   1.000
_cell.angle_alpha   90.00
_cell.angle_beta   90.00
_cell.angle_gamma   90.00
#
_symmetry.space_group_name_H-M   'P 1'
#
loop_
_entity.id
_entity.type
_entity.pdbx_description
1 polymer ?
#
loop_
_entity_poly.entity_id
_entity_poly.type
_entity_poly.pdbx_seq_one_letter_code
_entity_poly.pdbx_strand_id
1 'polypeptide(L)'
;MPEKTISQDSYAAMLARVQSFHDKHDFSGSGGEDMVYRIALMAEELGEMSSCVTKGKGLEEMAEETADLLILVMGTAIAGNFDLLEAFWKKMDRLMKRDAKMVDGRIRVSEFRGQEQ
;
A
#
# COMPACT_ATOMS: atom_id res chain seq x y z
N MET A 1 -17.07 -19.39 24.13
CA MET A 1 -16.64 -19.11 22.74
C MET A 1 -15.16 -18.80 22.80
N PRO A 2 -14.29 -19.47 22.03
CA PRO A 2 -12.88 -19.14 22.07
C PRO A 2 -12.70 -17.73 21.51
N GLU A 3 -12.04 -16.89 22.30
CA GLU A 3 -11.55 -15.57 21.93
C GLU A 3 -10.73 -15.74 20.64
N LYS A 4 -11.17 -15.13 19.54
CA LYS A 4 -10.41 -15.18 18.29
C LYS A 4 -9.13 -14.39 18.52
N THR A 5 -8.05 -15.09 18.84
CA THR A 5 -6.73 -14.47 19.01
C THR A 5 -6.40 -13.78 17.69
N ILE A 6 -6.48 -12.45 17.69
CA ILE A 6 -6.14 -11.64 16.54
C ILE A 6 -4.63 -11.77 16.39
N SER A 7 -4.17 -12.50 15.38
CA SER A 7 -2.76 -12.46 15.00
C SER A 7 -2.41 -11.02 14.62
N GLN A 8 -1.30 -10.49 15.14
CA GLN A 8 -0.77 -9.19 14.75
C GLN A 8 -0.52 -9.11 13.23
N ASP A 9 -0.30 -10.25 12.59
CA ASP A 9 -0.05 -10.36 11.15
C ASP A 9 -1.34 -10.42 10.32
N SER A 10 -2.52 -10.49 10.94
CA SER A 10 -3.77 -10.51 10.17
C SER A 10 -4.06 -9.11 9.62
N TYR A 11 -4.39 -9.03 8.32
CA TYR A 11 -4.75 -7.78 7.66
C TYR A 11 -5.80 -6.96 8.42
N ALA A 12 -6.78 -7.65 9.03
CA ALA A 12 -7.79 -7.01 9.87
C ALA A 12 -7.21 -6.33 11.12
N ALA A 13 -6.20 -6.95 11.76
CA ALA A 13 -5.50 -6.36 12.90
C ALA A 13 -4.74 -5.10 12.49
N MET A 14 -4.03 -5.16 11.35
CA MET A 14 -3.32 -4.02 10.80
C MET A 14 -4.29 -2.87 10.47
N LEU A 15 -5.40 -3.16 9.80
CA LEU A 15 -6.40 -2.15 9.44
C LEU A 15 -7.03 -1.51 10.68
N ALA A 16 -7.37 -2.31 11.69
CA ALA A 16 -7.87 -1.80 12.97
C ALA A 16 -6.84 -0.91 13.67
N ARG A 17 -5.55 -1.26 13.60
CA ARG A 17 -4.47 -0.47 14.20
C ARG A 17 -4.29 0.88 13.51
N VAL A 18 -4.38 0.92 12.17
CA VAL A 18 -4.35 2.16 11.38
C VAL A 18 -5.59 3.00 11.63
N GLN A 19 -6.79 2.40 11.72
CA GLN A 19 -8.01 3.11 12.10
C GLN A 19 -7.88 3.77 13.47
N SER A 20 -7.40 3.04 14.48
CA SER A 20 -7.16 3.62 15.81
C SER A 20 -6.14 4.76 15.79
N PHE A 21 -5.21 4.77 14.83
CA PHE A 21 -4.29 5.89 14.63
C PHE A 21 -5.01 7.11 14.04
N HIS A 22 -5.85 6.91 13.01
CA HIS A 22 -6.69 7.98 12.47
C HIS A 22 -7.60 8.60 13.54
N ASP A 23 -8.29 7.76 14.32
CA ASP A 23 -9.21 8.19 15.37
C ASP A 23 -8.48 8.98 16.46
N LYS A 24 -7.30 8.51 16.88
CA LYS A 24 -6.47 9.17 17.89
C LYS A 24 -6.06 10.58 17.48
N HIS A 25 -5.86 10.81 16.18
CA HIS A 25 -5.37 12.08 15.63
C HIS A 25 -6.46 12.91 14.94
N ASP A 26 -7.72 12.46 14.98
CA ASP A 26 -8.87 13.09 14.32
C ASP A 26 -8.57 13.49 12.86
N PHE A 27 -8.04 12.57 12.07
CA PHE A 27 -7.73 12.86 10.66
C PHE A 27 -8.98 13.24 9.85
N SER A 28 -10.14 12.72 10.21
CA SER A 28 -11.42 13.07 9.58
C SER A 28 -11.82 14.54 9.83
N GLY A 29 -11.58 15.06 11.05
CA GLY A 29 -11.89 16.44 11.42
C GLY A 29 -10.79 17.46 11.11
N SER A 30 -9.56 17.00 10.85
CA SER A 30 -8.39 17.86 10.63
C SER A 30 -7.90 17.94 9.18
N GLY A 31 -8.62 17.32 8.23
CA GLY A 31 -8.23 17.27 6.82
C GLY A 31 -7.16 16.22 6.48
N GLY A 32 -6.75 15.40 7.45
CA GLY A 32 -5.80 14.29 7.26
C GLY A 32 -6.31 13.17 6.35
N GLU A 33 -7.62 13.13 6.08
CA GLU A 33 -8.27 12.19 5.16
C GLU A 33 -8.52 12.77 3.75
N ASP A 34 -8.09 14.00 3.47
CA ASP A 34 -8.16 14.56 2.11
C ASP A 34 -7.32 13.73 1.12
N MET A 35 -7.91 13.31 0.01
CA MET A 35 -7.25 12.40 -0.94
C MET A 35 -6.01 13.02 -1.59
N VAL A 36 -5.99 14.34 -1.85
CA VAL A 36 -4.80 14.99 -2.42
C VAL A 36 -3.67 14.95 -1.41
N TYR A 37 -3.97 15.21 -0.14
CA TYR A 37 -3.00 15.11 0.95
C TYR A 37 -2.49 13.68 1.14
N ARG A 38 -3.37 12.67 1.12
CA ARG A 38 -3.00 11.24 1.20
C ARG A 38 -2.04 10.83 0.08
N ILE A 39 -2.31 11.25 -1.16
CA ILE A 39 -1.41 11.01 -2.30
C ILE A 39 -0.06 11.71 -2.11
N ALA A 40 -0.06 12.94 -1.59
CA ALA A 40 1.18 13.68 -1.33
C ALA A 40 2.07 12.96 -0.30
N LEU A 41 1.49 12.47 0.80
CA LEU A 41 2.22 11.68 1.80
C LEU A 41 2.81 10.40 1.19
N MET A 42 2.05 9.66 0.37
CA MET A 42 2.61 8.47 -0.29
C MET A 42 3.75 8.81 -1.27
N ALA A 43 3.72 9.99 -1.89
CA ALA A 43 4.81 10.44 -2.74
C ALA A 43 6.07 10.79 -1.94
N GLU A 44 5.92 11.27 -0.70
CA GLU A 44 7.02 11.52 0.24
C GLU A 44 7.75 10.21 0.59
N GLU A 45 7.03 9.16 0.99
CA GLU A 45 7.64 7.85 1.31
C GLU A 45 8.33 7.21 0.10
N LEU A 46 7.78 7.40 -1.10
CA LEU A 46 8.46 6.95 -2.33
C LEU A 46 9.77 7.71 -2.57
N GLY A 47 9.86 8.97 -2.14
CA GLY A 47 11.09 9.77 -2.12
C GLY A 47 12.11 9.23 -1.13
N GLU A 48 11.68 8.86 0.08
CA GLU A 48 12.48 8.21 1.11
C GLU A 48 13.04 6.86 0.62
N MET A 49 12.20 6.01 0.05
CA MET A 49 12.61 4.73 -0.57
C MET A 49 13.60 4.95 -1.72
N SER A 50 13.38 5.95 -2.56
CA SER A 50 14.32 6.32 -3.64
C SER A 50 15.67 6.76 -3.08
N SER A 51 15.67 7.55 -2.00
CA SER A 51 16.86 7.94 -1.25
C SER A 51 17.60 6.70 -0.70
N CYS A 52 16.86 5.69 -0.22
CA CYS A 52 17.45 4.43 0.24
C CYS A 52 18.23 3.72 -0.86
N VAL A 53 17.63 3.57 -2.04
CA VAL A 53 18.24 2.87 -3.17
C VAL A 53 19.42 3.66 -3.76
N THR A 54 19.28 4.98 -3.90
CA THR A 54 20.27 5.82 -4.61
C THR A 54 21.47 6.21 -3.75
N LYS A 55 21.29 6.29 -2.42
CA LYS A 55 22.35 6.66 -1.47
C LYS A 55 22.94 5.47 -0.72
N GLY A 56 22.48 4.26 -1.03
CA GLY A 56 22.99 3.03 -0.43
C GLY A 56 22.67 2.91 1.06
N LYS A 57 21.47 3.34 1.48
CA LYS A 57 20.99 3.12 2.85
C LYS A 57 20.77 1.61 3.08
N GLY A 58 20.72 1.20 4.35
CA GLY A 58 20.58 -0.20 4.74
C GLY A 58 19.22 -0.82 4.40
N LEU A 59 19.15 -2.15 4.40
CA LEU A 59 17.88 -2.89 4.23
C LEU A 59 16.87 -2.62 5.36
N GLU A 60 17.36 -2.24 6.54
CA GLU A 60 16.52 -1.87 7.68
C GLU A 60 15.73 -0.58 7.39
N GLU A 61 16.41 0.48 6.95
CA GLU A 61 15.74 1.72 6.52
C GLU A 61 14.77 1.45 5.36
N MET A 62 15.19 0.68 4.34
CA MET A 62 14.28 0.32 3.24
C MET A 62 13.02 -0.41 3.74
N ALA A 63 13.13 -1.25 4.77
CA ALA A 63 11.99 -1.95 5.34
C ALA A 63 11.05 -1.00 6.12
N GLU A 64 11.60 -0.02 6.83
CA GLU A 64 10.85 1.03 7.54
C GLU A 64 10.03 1.88 6.54
N GLU A 65 10.67 2.45 5.52
CA GLU A 65 9.97 3.27 4.52
C GLU A 65 8.91 2.45 3.74
N THR A 66 9.17 1.15 3.54
CA THR A 66 8.19 0.25 2.93
C THR A 66 6.98 0.02 3.84
N ALA A 67 7.20 -0.09 5.15
CA ALA A 67 6.14 -0.20 6.14
C ALA A 67 5.32 1.09 6.23
N ASP A 68 5.98 2.25 6.20
CA ASP A 68 5.31 3.55 6.21
C ASP A 68 4.43 3.74 4.97
N LEU A 69 4.94 3.40 3.78
CA LEU A 69 4.12 3.40 2.57
C LEU A 69 2.93 2.45 2.68
N LEU A 70 3.09 1.25 3.26
CA LEU A 70 1.98 0.31 3.47
C LEU A 70 0.92 0.88 4.42
N ILE A 71 1.34 1.52 5.52
CA ILE A 71 0.43 2.19 6.48
C ILE A 71 -0.34 3.32 5.76
N LEU A 72 0.32 4.10 4.91
CA LEU A 72 -0.34 5.13 4.11
C LEU A 72 -1.29 4.55 3.04
N VAL A 73 -0.97 3.41 2.42
CA VAL A 73 -1.93 2.75 1.51
C VAL A 73 -3.17 2.30 2.28
N MET A 74 -3.01 1.69 3.45
CA MET A 74 -4.12 1.23 4.29
C MET A 74 -4.98 2.39 4.81
N GLY A 75 -4.36 3.45 5.31
CA GLY A 75 -5.09 4.64 5.77
C GLY A 75 -5.82 5.37 4.63
N THR A 76 -5.35 5.22 3.39
CA THR A 76 -6.03 5.80 2.21
C THR A 76 -7.30 5.01 1.89
N ALA A 77 -7.29 3.69 2.11
CA ALA A 77 -8.49 2.87 2.01
C ALA A 77 -9.54 3.22 3.07
N ILE A 78 -9.09 3.53 4.30
CA ILE A 78 -9.94 4.03 5.38
C ILE A 78 -10.56 5.37 4.99
N ALA A 79 -9.73 6.35 4.65
CA ALA A 79 -10.16 7.70 4.27
C ALA A 79 -11.06 7.71 3.02
N GLY A 80 -10.80 6.82 2.05
CA GLY A 80 -11.59 6.66 0.84
C GLY A 80 -12.80 5.73 0.99
N ASN A 81 -13.02 5.14 2.18
CA ASN A 81 -14.08 4.18 2.49
C ASN A 81 -14.24 3.06 1.44
N PHE A 82 -13.14 2.38 1.10
CA PHE A 82 -13.17 1.24 0.17
C PHE A 82 -12.49 0.00 0.76
N ASP A 83 -12.99 -1.18 0.36
CA ASP A 83 -12.42 -2.46 0.78
C ASP A 83 -11.15 -2.79 -0.04
N LEU A 84 -10.01 -2.42 0.52
CA LEU A 84 -8.71 -2.71 -0.09
C LEU A 84 -8.38 -4.21 -0.12
N LEU A 85 -8.88 -5.03 0.81
CA LEU A 85 -8.63 -6.47 0.81
C LEU A 85 -9.35 -7.14 -0.36
N GLU A 86 -10.62 -6.80 -0.55
CA GLU A 86 -11.40 -7.29 -1.69
C GLU A 86 -10.82 -6.79 -3.02
N ALA A 87 -10.43 -5.51 -3.08
CA ALA A 87 -9.76 -4.93 -4.25
C ALA A 87 -8.45 -5.65 -4.59
N PHE A 88 -7.64 -5.98 -3.58
CA PHE A 88 -6.40 -6.73 -3.71
C PHE A 88 -6.65 -8.11 -4.33
N TRP A 89 -7.57 -8.91 -3.76
CA TRP A 89 -7.84 -10.26 -4.26
C TRP A 89 -8.39 -10.24 -5.68
N LYS A 90 -9.36 -9.36 -5.97
CA LYS A 90 -9.89 -9.16 -7.33
C LYS A 90 -8.78 -8.80 -8.31
N LYS A 91 -7.79 -8.00 -7.89
CA LYS A 91 -6.64 -7.64 -8.73
C LYS A 91 -5.70 -8.82 -8.93
N MET A 92 -5.36 -9.55 -7.89
CA MET A 92 -4.47 -10.71 -7.95
C MET A 92 -5.04 -11.82 -8.83
N ASP A 93 -6.32 -12.14 -8.72
CA ASP A 93 -6.98 -13.13 -9.57
C ASP A 93 -6.91 -12.79 -11.06
N ARG A 94 -6.93 -11.49 -11.38
CA ARG A 94 -6.73 -10.99 -12.76
C ARG A 94 -5.27 -11.05 -13.18
N LEU A 95 -4.34 -10.70 -12.29
CA LEU A 95 -2.89 -10.72 -12.57
C LEU A 95 -2.37 -12.13 -12.81
N MET A 96 -2.82 -13.10 -12.02
CA MET A 96 -2.37 -14.50 -12.11
C MET A 96 -2.77 -15.18 -13.43
N LYS A 97 -3.72 -14.61 -14.18
CA LYS A 97 -4.14 -15.10 -15.50
C LYS A 97 -3.33 -14.50 -16.65
N ARG A 98 -2.41 -13.58 -16.37
CA ARG A 98 -1.65 -12.87 -17.41
C ARG A 98 -0.34 -13.57 -17.70
N ASP A 99 0.02 -13.58 -18.97
CA ASP A 99 1.36 -14.00 -19.39
C ASP A 99 2.41 -12.98 -18.96
N ALA A 100 3.53 -13.50 -18.47
CA ALA A 100 4.73 -12.71 -18.24
C ALA A 100 5.47 -12.47 -19.57
N LYS A 101 5.94 -11.24 -19.80
CA LYS A 101 6.77 -10.90 -20.97
C LYS A 101 8.06 -10.23 -20.56
N MET A 102 9.10 -10.39 -21.37
CA MET A 102 10.35 -9.65 -21.24
C MET A 102 10.20 -8.27 -21.88
N VAL A 103 10.52 -7.21 -21.14
CA VAL A 103 10.58 -5.82 -21.61
C VAL A 103 11.85 -5.21 -21.05
N ASP A 104 12.72 -4.67 -21.92
CA ASP A 104 14.03 -4.09 -21.56
C ASP A 104 14.88 -4.99 -20.65
N GLY A 105 14.90 -6.29 -20.95
CA GLY A 105 15.66 -7.28 -20.17
C GLY A 105 15.05 -7.64 -18.81
N ARG A 106 13.82 -7.20 -18.51
CA ARG A 106 13.13 -7.46 -17.23
C ARG A 106 11.78 -8.12 -17.45
N ILE A 107 11.37 -8.98 -16.51
CA ILE A 107 10.06 -9.61 -16.53
C ILE A 107 8.99 -8.58 -16.15
N ARG A 108 7.91 -8.51 -16.93
CA ARG A 108 6.74 -7.65 -16.69
C ARG A 108 5.44 -8.44 -16.83
N VAL A 109 4.56 -8.31 -15.84
CA VAL A 109 3.19 -8.85 -15.85
C VAL A 109 2.20 -7.68 -15.94
N SER A 110 1.64 -7.43 -17.11
CA SER A 110 0.82 -6.23 -17.38
C SER A 110 -0.39 -6.53 -18.26
N GLU A 111 -1.43 -5.71 -18.13
CA GLU A 111 -2.53 -5.66 -19.08
C GLU A 111 -1.99 -4.86 -20.27
N PHE A 112 -1.58 -5.55 -21.33
CA PHE A 112 -1.15 -4.88 -22.56
C PHE A 112 -2.41 -4.36 -23.27
N ARG A 113 -2.99 -3.27 -22.77
CA ARG A 113 -4.07 -2.56 -23.47
C ARG A 113 -3.44 -1.55 -24.43
N GLY A 114 -3.50 -1.82 -25.73
CA GLY A 114 -3.31 -0.80 -26.77
C GLY A 114 -1.87 -0.41 -27.14
N GLN A 115 -0.93 -1.36 -27.17
CA GLN A 115 0.29 -1.17 -27.96
C GLN A 115 0.38 -2.30 -28.99
N GLU A 116 -0.40 -2.14 -30.06
CA GLU A 116 -0.07 -2.75 -31.34
C GLU A 116 1.04 -1.90 -31.97
N GLN A 117 2.15 -2.59 -32.25
CA GLN A 117 3.31 -2.23 -33.08
C GLN A 117 4.31 -1.20 -32.52
#